data_AF-X1G9M3-F1
#
_entry.id   AF-X1G9M3-F1
#
_cell.length_a   1.000
_cell.length_b   1.000
_cell.length_c   1.000
_cell.angle_alpha   90.00
_cell.angle_beta   90.00
_cell.angle_gamma   90.00
#
_symmetry.space_group_name_H-M   'P 1'
#
loop_
_entity.id
_entity.type
_entity.pdbx_description
1 polymer ?
#
loop_
_entity_poly.entity_id
_entity_poly.type
_entity_poly.pdbx_seq_one_letter_code
_entity_poly.pdbx_strand_id
1 'polypeptide(L)' 'MSNWPNGRDFTIKLNGFELGVLAGVMMQLDDSKQQALKGLWDQLMAFKKQAEEEAGVKKEILPGGMLKLTDRDGNVIIRE' A
#
# COMPACT_ATOMS: atom_id res chain seq x y z
N MET A 1 5.59 -10.04 -33.15
CA MET A 1 5.17 -8.86 -32.37
C MET A 1 3.79 -9.14 -31.78
N SER A 2 3.68 -9.40 -30.48
CA SER A 2 2.38 -9.59 -29.83
C SER A 2 1.80 -8.22 -29.47
N ASN A 3 0.73 -7.83 -30.16
CA ASN A 3 -0.11 -6.69 -29.80
C ASN A 3 -1.02 -7.08 -28.62
N TRP A 4 -0.94 -6.36 -27.50
CA TRP A 4 -2.06 -6.03 -26.59
C TRP A 4 -1.59 -4.95 -25.57
N PRO A 5 -2.45 -4.05 -25.04
CA PRO A 5 -3.87 -3.82 -25.37
C PRO A 5 -4.30 -2.34 -25.51
N ASN A 6 -5.46 -2.12 -26.15
CA ASN A 6 -6.36 -0.99 -25.87
C ASN A 6 -6.76 -1.03 -24.38
N GLY A 7 -5.93 -0.48 -23.49
CA GLY A 7 -6.24 -0.38 -22.07
C GLY A 7 -7.40 0.59 -21.85
N ARG A 8 -8.56 0.09 -21.45
CA ARG A 8 -9.61 0.93 -20.88
C ARG A 8 -9.22 1.20 -19.44
N ASP A 9 -9.10 2.48 -19.07
CA ASP A 9 -8.93 2.88 -17.68
C ASP A 9 -10.23 2.62 -16.93
N PHE A 10 -10.14 1.89 -15.82
CA PHE A 10 -11.26 1.66 -14.91
C PHE A 10 -10.95 2.32 -13.57
N THR A 11 -11.79 3.26 -13.17
CA THR A 11 -11.70 3.86 -11.83
C THR A 11 -12.62 3.09 -10.88
N ILE A 12 -12.05 2.60 -9.78
CA ILE A 12 -12.79 2.03 -8.65
C ILE A 12 -12.76 3.00 -7.48
N LYS A 13 -13.87 3.14 -6.76
CA LYS A 13 -13.95 3.94 -5.53
C LYS A 13 -13.91 2.99 -4.35
N LEU A 14 -12.99 3.23 -3.43
CA LEU A 14 -12.82 2.45 -2.21
C LEU A 14 -12.75 3.39 -1.02
N ASN A 15 -13.29 2.98 0.12
CA ASN A 15 -13.00 3.61 1.41
C ASN A 15 -11.72 3.02 2.03
N GLY A 16 -11.24 3.61 3.13
CA GLY A 16 -9.98 3.18 3.77
C GLY A 16 -9.96 1.72 4.23
N PHE A 17 -11.11 1.18 4.68
CA PHE A 17 -11.24 -0.22 5.07
C PHE A 17 -11.13 -1.15 3.86
N GLU A 18 -11.90 -0.87 2.80
CA GLU A 18 -11.87 -1.64 1.55
C GLU A 18 -10.48 -1.63 0.91
N LEU A 19 -9.78 -0.50 1.00
CA LEU A 19 -8.41 -0.34 0.52
C LEU A 19 -7.42 -1.22 1.32
N GLY A 20 -7.61 -1.34 2.63
CA GLY A 20 -6.85 -2.25 3.49
C GLY A 20 -7.11 -3.73 3.17
N VAL A 21 -8.37 -4.10 2.94
CA VAL A 21 -8.74 -5.47 2.52
C VAL A 21 -8.12 -5.81 1.17
N LEU A 22 -8.21 -4.90 0.19
CA LEU A 22 -7.60 -5.10 -1.13
C LEU A 22 -6.10 -5.32 -1.04
N ALA A 23 -5.39 -4.50 -0.24
CA ALA A 23 -3.96 -4.67 -0.02
C ALA A 23 -3.64 -6.05 0.61
N GLY A 24 -4.42 -6.48 1.60
CA GLY A 24 -4.26 -7.79 2.23
C GLY A 24 -4.47 -8.96 1.26
N VAL A 25 -5.50 -8.88 0.42
CA VAL A 25 -5.76 -9.88 -0.64
C VAL A 25 -4.60 -9.92 -1.64
N MET A 26 -4.10 -8.76 -2.07
CA MET A 26 -2.98 -8.69 -3.00
C MET A 26 -1.69 -9.33 -2.46
N MET A 27 -1.40 -9.16 -1.17
CA MET A 27 -0.26 -9.80 -0.51
C MET A 27 -0.32 -11.34 -0.51
N GLN A 28 -1.52 -11.92 -0.63
CA GLN A 28 -1.73 -13.36 -0.64
C GLN A 28 -1.74 -13.97 -2.05
N LEU A 29 -1.64 -13.14 -3.09
CA LEU A 29 -1.57 -13.60 -4.47
C LEU A 29 -0.22 -14.27 -4.76
N ASP A 30 -0.21 -15.20 -5.72
CA ASP A 30 1.04 -15.72 -6.27
C ASP A 30 1.84 -14.64 -7.02
N ASP A 31 3.14 -14.88 -7.19
CA ASP A 31 4.08 -13.94 -7.79
C ASP A 31 3.65 -13.44 -9.17
N SER A 32 3.04 -14.31 -9.99
CA SER A 32 2.59 -13.94 -11.33
C SER A 32 1.46 -12.91 -11.27
N LYS A 33 0.50 -13.12 -10.38
CA LYS A 33 -0.62 -12.19 -10.16
C LYS A 33 -0.18 -10.91 -9.45
N GLN A 34 0.74 -11.00 -8.50
CA GLN A 34 1.33 -9.82 -7.87
C GLN A 34 2.03 -8.94 -8.91
N GLN A 35 2.81 -9.54 -9.81
CA GLN A 35 3.50 -8.83 -10.88
C GLN A 35 2.51 -8.17 -11.85
N ALA A 36 1.44 -8.88 -12.22
CA ALA A 36 0.39 -8.34 -13.09
C ALA A 36 -0.32 -7.13 -12.47
N LEU A 37 -0.46 -7.11 -11.14
CA LEU A 37 -1.14 -6.04 -10.39
C LEU A 37 -0.17 -5.01 -9.77
N LYS A 38 1.12 -5.05 -10.13
CA LYS A 38 2.13 -4.16 -9.55
C LYS A 38 1.74 -2.67 -9.66
N GLY A 39 1.17 -2.25 -10.78
CA GLY A 39 0.74 -0.86 -10.95
C GLY A 39 -0.36 -0.44 -9.96
N LEU A 40 -1.32 -1.33 -9.69
CA LEU A 40 -2.35 -1.10 -8.67
C LEU A 40 -1.74 -1.08 -7.27
N TRP A 41 -0.80 -1.98 -6.99
CA TRP A 41 -0.06 -2.00 -5.72
C TRP A 41 0.68 -0.68 -5.46
N ASP A 42 1.39 -0.18 -6.47
CA ASP A 42 2.13 1.07 -6.37
C ASP A 42 1.18 2.26 -6.09
N GLN A 43 -0.01 2.29 -6.71
CA GLN A 43 -1.05 3.29 -6.43
C GLN A 43 -1.58 3.18 -4.98
N LEU A 44 -1.84 1.96 -4.50
CA LEU A 44 -2.28 1.74 -3.12
C LEU A 44 -1.24 2.20 -2.09
N MET A 45 0.04 1.92 -2.34
CA MET A 45 1.13 2.38 -1.46
C MET A 45 1.28 3.91 -1.47
N ALA A 46 1.04 4.56 -2.61
CA ALA A 46 1.02 6.02 -2.69
C ALA A 46 -0.12 6.62 -1.84
N PHE A 47 -1.35 6.10 -1.96
CA PHE A 47 -2.47 6.56 -1.12
C PHE A 47 -2.21 6.34 0.37
N LYS A 48 -1.67 5.18 0.73
CA LYS A 48 -1.32 4.88 2.12
C LYS A 48 -0.29 5.89 2.66
N LYS A 49 0.75 6.18 1.88
CA LYS A 49 1.79 7.15 2.27
C LYS A 49 1.19 8.54 2.47
N GLN A 50 0.35 8.99 1.54
CA GLN A 50 -0.34 10.28 1.67
C GLN A 50 -1.21 10.33 2.93
N ALA A 51 -2.00 9.28 3.20
CA ALA A 51 -2.84 9.23 4.39
C ALA A 51 -2.02 9.25 5.69
N GLU A 52 -0.86 8.59 5.72
CA GLU A 52 0.06 8.63 6.85
C GLU A 52 0.64 10.03 7.06
N GLU A 53 1.04 10.72 6.00
CA GLU A 53 1.52 12.11 6.06
C GLU A 53 0.42 13.07 6.55
N GLU A 54 -0.80 12.94 6.02
CA GLU A 54 -1.98 13.72 6.42
C GLU A 54 -2.41 13.45 7.86
N ALA A 55 -2.17 12.24 8.37
CA ALA A 55 -2.35 11.87 9.77
C ALA A 55 -1.16 12.26 10.65
N GLY A 56 -0.06 12.74 10.07
CA GLY A 56 1.17 13.12 10.76
C GLY A 56 1.95 11.95 11.35
N VAL A 57 1.80 10.76 10.76
CA VAL A 57 2.55 9.57 11.15
C VAL A 57 4.01 9.71 10.72
N LYS A 58 4.93 9.53 11.67
CA LYS A 58 6.37 9.45 11.43
C LYS A 58 6.82 8.01 11.38
N LYS A 59 7.70 7.70 10.43
CA LYS A 59 8.30 6.38 10.22
C LYS A 59 9.79 6.41 10.45
N GLU A 60 10.26 5.50 11.28
CA GLU A 60 11.69 5.31 11.55
C GLU A 60 12.03 3.82 11.40
N ILE A 61 13.12 3.52 10.70
CA ILE A 61 13.70 2.18 10.67
C ILE A 61 14.66 2.09 11.85
N LEU A 62 14.40 1.15 12.75
CA LEU A 62 15.25 0.90 13.92
C LEU A 62 16.34 -0.14 13.57
N PRO A 63 17.41 -0.22 14.39
CA PRO A 63 18.37 -1.31 14.29
C PRO A 63 17.68 -2.67 14.32
N GLY A 64 18.07 -3.57 13.40
CA GLY A 64 17.42 -4.87 13.23
C GLY A 64 16.26 -4.90 12.24
N GLY A 65 15.98 -3.79 11.54
CA GLY A 65 14.98 -3.75 10.46
C GLY A 65 13.55 -3.48 10.93
N MET A 66 13.33 -3.36 12.24
CA MET A 66 12.02 -3.04 12.80
C MET A 66 11.55 -1.66 12.35
N LEU A 67 10.24 -1.56 12.08
CA LEU A 67 9.58 -0.30 11.74
C LEU A 67 8.90 0.29 12.96
N LYS A 68 9.29 1.52 13.31
CA LYS A 68 8.63 2.34 14.32
C LYS A 68 7.70 3.34 13.63
N LEU A 69 6.46 3.35 14.07
CA LEU A 69 5.40 4.27 13.64
C LEU A 69 5.01 5.12 14.84
N THR A 70 5.06 6.44 14.70
CA THR A 70 4.62 7.39 15.74
C THR A 70 3.55 8.29 15.17
N ASP A 71 2.37 8.34 15.80
CA ASP A 71 1.30 9.25 15.38
C ASP A 71 1.44 10.66 15.99
N ARG A 72 0.50 11.55 15.68
CA ARG A 72 0.48 12.93 16.20
C ARG A 72 0.30 13.03 17.71
N ASP A 73 -0.38 12.07 18.32
CA ASP A 73 -0.65 12.04 19.75
C ASP A 73 0.51 11.41 20.54
N GLY A 74 1.54 10.94 19.82
CA GLY A 74 2.71 10.30 20.39
C GLY A 74 2.52 8.80 20.66
N ASN A 75 1.44 8.19 20.16
CA ASN A 75 1.29 6.74 20.22
C ASN A 75 2.32 6.08 19.32
N VAL A 76 2.96 5.03 19.84
CA VAL A 76 4.04 4.32 19.15
C VAL A 76 3.65 2.88 18.90
N ILE A 77 3.81 2.44 17.66
CA ILE A 77 3.75 1.04 17.25
C ILE A 77 5.11 0.63 16.71
N ILE A 78 5.66 -0.47 17.22
CA ILE A 78 6.89 -1.09 16.70
C ILE A 78 6.52 -2.47 16.18
N ARG A 79 6.96 -2.79 14.97
CA ARG A 79 6.75 -4.09 14.34
C ARG A 79 7.98 -4.52 13.55
N GLU A 80 8.11 -5.82 13.37
CA GLU A 80 9.11 -6.44 12.49
C GLU A 80 8.82 -6.16 11.01
#